data_AF-A0A0D0CXE6-F1
#
_entry.id   AF-A0A0D0CXE6-F1
#
_cell.length_a   1.000
_cell.length_b   1.000
_cell.length_c   1.000
_cell.angle_alpha   90.00
_cell.angle_beta   90.00
_cell.angle_gamma   90.00
#
_symmetry.space_group_name_H-M   'P 1'
#
loop_
_entity.id
_entity.type
_entity.pdbx_description
1 polymer ?
#
loop_
_entity_poly.entity_id
_entity_poly.type
_entity_poly.pdbx_seq_one_letter_code
_entity_poly.pdbx_strand_id
1 'polypeptide(L)'
;MSSSTTNNLSKWSDEQLCKNEDDNDELFEKKSAERRHWRKVRKEAERRMAEEVARQKAEEEAKWKAEVEVQRRAEAEAKACAEEVAQAQSSASGPLKGKQPRVTASRTAEVVESVGGLAPCYGCSDLGVACEMRAAGSSKNKCERPGDVQPSRWRKREEVMSPQAGNKKARTKSPVVEDDDEDMEDCEAEENRDALSALAEVLSAMVGEMWNMAADRRRMAAESHAQMERVLGTLEEIRGCLDPEFVPEELEEGSEENFEEEEVVEAAKEKEAAKEKEALKGQNEEEEVVDESV
;
A
#
# COMPACT_ATOMS: atom_id res chain seq x y z
N MET A 1 -63.14 -2.86 -70.69
CA MET A 1 -63.06 -1.58 -69.96
C MET A 1 -61.85 -1.68 -69.04
N SER A 2 -60.67 -1.40 -69.58
CA SER A 2 -59.39 -1.48 -68.86
C SER A 2 -58.89 -0.06 -68.66
N SER A 3 -58.93 0.43 -67.42
CA SER A 3 -58.45 1.77 -67.07
C SER A 3 -56.96 1.74 -66.80
N SER A 4 -56.19 2.37 -67.68
CA SER A 4 -54.76 2.64 -67.49
C SER A 4 -54.56 3.73 -66.45
N THR A 5 -54.15 3.33 -65.24
CA THR A 5 -53.71 4.22 -64.16
C THR A 5 -52.20 4.46 -64.28
N THR A 6 -51.78 5.17 -65.32
CA THR A 6 -50.38 5.57 -65.49
C THR A 6 -50.28 7.09 -65.43
N ASN A 7 -49.28 7.58 -64.69
CA ASN A 7 -48.68 8.91 -64.78
C ASN A 7 -49.18 10.02 -63.84
N ASN A 8 -49.22 9.80 -62.52
CA ASN A 8 -49.28 10.92 -61.55
C ASN A 8 -48.24 10.88 -60.41
N LEU A 9 -47.23 10.00 -60.46
CA LEU A 9 -46.21 9.89 -59.40
C LEU A 9 -44.95 10.74 -59.59
N SER A 10 -44.76 11.43 -60.73
CA SER A 10 -43.53 12.20 -61.01
C SER A 10 -43.66 13.71 -60.78
N LYS A 11 -44.70 14.16 -60.07
CA LYS A 11 -44.92 15.57 -59.70
C LYS A 11 -44.84 15.81 -58.20
N TRP A 12 -44.07 14.99 -57.47
CA TRP A 12 -43.57 15.40 -56.16
C TRP A 12 -42.36 16.32 -56.40
N SER A 13 -42.72 17.57 -56.70
CA SER A 13 -41.96 18.82 -56.53
C SER A 13 -40.49 18.71 -56.12
N ASP A 14 -39.58 18.98 -57.07
CA ASP A 14 -38.19 19.38 -56.79
C ASP A 14 -38.10 20.57 -55.80
N GLU A 15 -39.17 21.37 -55.68
CA GLU A 15 -39.28 22.49 -54.72
C GLU A 15 -39.35 22.10 -53.24
N GLN A 16 -39.63 20.84 -52.90
CA GLN A 16 -39.62 20.37 -51.50
C GLN A 16 -38.22 19.91 -51.05
N LEU A 17 -37.29 19.62 -51.98
CA LEU A 17 -35.92 19.22 -51.63
C LEU A 17 -35.03 20.41 -51.27
N CYS A 18 -35.27 21.60 -51.85
CA CYS A 18 -34.44 22.78 -51.58
C CYS A 18 -34.69 23.48 -50.23
N LYS A 19 -35.71 23.10 -49.44
CA LYS A 19 -36.00 23.75 -48.14
C LYS A 19 -35.39 23.04 -46.93
N ASN A 20 -34.81 21.86 -47.10
CA ASN A 20 -34.18 21.08 -46.02
C ASN A 20 -32.64 21.14 -46.05
N GLU A 21 -32.03 21.83 -47.02
CA GLU A 21 -30.56 21.92 -47.10
C GLU A 21 -29.99 22.93 -46.10
N ASP A 22 -30.69 24.05 -45.84
CA ASP A 22 -30.21 25.09 -44.91
C ASP A 22 -30.27 24.67 -43.42
N ASP A 23 -31.22 23.81 -43.02
CA ASP A 23 -31.38 23.37 -41.61
C ASP A 23 -30.27 22.41 -41.14
N ASN A 24 -29.56 21.76 -42.06
CA ASN A 24 -28.52 20.79 -41.71
C ASN A 24 -27.23 21.45 -41.21
N ASP A 25 -26.90 22.65 -41.70
CA ASP A 25 -25.68 23.37 -41.32
C ASP A 25 -25.76 23.90 -39.89
N GLU A 26 -26.91 24.43 -39.46
CA GLU A 26 -27.10 24.91 -38.07
C GLU A 26 -27.00 23.75 -37.06
N LEU A 27 -27.58 22.59 -37.39
CA LEU A 27 -27.48 21.39 -36.55
C LEU A 27 -26.02 20.91 -36.43
N PHE A 28 -25.25 20.97 -37.52
CA PHE A 28 -23.85 20.57 -37.53
C PHE A 28 -23.00 21.49 -36.65
N GLU A 29 -23.18 22.81 -36.75
CA GLU A 29 -22.46 23.79 -35.93
C GLU A 29 -22.78 23.62 -34.44
N LYS A 30 -24.05 23.42 -34.09
CA LYS A 30 -24.47 23.17 -32.70
C LYS A 30 -23.82 21.91 -32.12
N LYS A 31 -23.85 20.79 -32.85
CA LYS A 31 -23.20 19.54 -32.42
C LYS A 31 -21.67 19.68 -32.31
N SER A 32 -21.07 20.51 -33.16
CA SER A 32 -19.63 20.77 -33.13
C SER A 32 -19.24 21.68 -31.97
N ALA A 33 -20.05 22.67 -31.62
CA ALA A 33 -19.89 23.47 -30.41
C ALA A 33 -20.05 22.61 -29.14
N GLU A 34 -21.06 21.74 -29.09
CA GLU A 34 -21.30 20.83 -27.98
C GLU A 34 -20.12 19.85 -27.78
N ARG A 35 -19.60 19.25 -28.85
CA ARG A 35 -18.39 18.39 -28.77
C ARG A 35 -17.16 19.14 -28.27
N ARG A 36 -17.00 20.41 -28.65
CA ARG A 36 -15.92 21.27 -28.11
C ARG A 36 -16.10 21.52 -26.62
N HIS A 37 -17.32 21.77 -26.17
CA HIS A 37 -17.65 21.94 -24.75
C HIS A 37 -17.33 20.66 -23.95
N TRP A 38 -17.84 19.50 -24.38
CA TRP A 38 -17.56 18.21 -23.72
C TRP A 38 -16.07 17.89 -23.63
N ARG A 39 -15.32 18.16 -24.70
CA ARG A 39 -13.86 17.98 -24.68
C ARG A 39 -13.17 18.87 -23.65
N LYS A 40 -13.63 20.12 -23.48
CA LYS A 40 -13.09 21.03 -22.46
C LYS A 40 -13.41 20.54 -21.05
N VAL A 41 -14.67 20.16 -20.79
CA VAL A 41 -15.11 19.62 -19.50
C VAL A 41 -14.30 18.37 -19.13
N ARG A 42 -14.12 17.44 -20.07
CA ARG A 42 -13.32 16.24 -19.86
C ARG A 42 -11.85 16.56 -19.52
N LYS A 43 -11.22 17.46 -20.27
CA LYS A 43 -9.83 17.90 -19.99
C LYS A 43 -9.70 18.60 -18.64
N GLU A 44 -10.71 19.35 -18.21
CA GLU A 44 -10.73 19.96 -16.88
C GLU A 44 -10.88 18.92 -15.77
N ALA A 45 -11.76 17.94 -15.95
CA ALA A 45 -11.91 16.83 -15.01
C ALA A 45 -10.61 16.02 -14.89
N GLU A 46 -9.97 15.68 -16.01
CA GLU A 46 -8.67 14.98 -16.03
C GLU A 46 -7.59 15.79 -15.29
N ARG A 47 -7.54 17.11 -15.49
CA ARG A 47 -6.61 17.99 -14.75
C ARG A 47 -6.90 18.01 -13.24
N ARG A 48 -8.17 18.13 -12.83
CA ARG A 48 -8.53 18.11 -11.40
C ARG A 48 -8.17 16.79 -10.73
N MET A 49 -8.38 15.66 -11.41
CA MET A 49 -7.96 14.36 -10.91
C MET A 49 -6.44 14.29 -10.73
N ALA A 50 -5.66 14.76 -11.71
CA ALA A 50 -4.20 14.80 -11.59
C ALA A 50 -3.72 15.70 -10.43
N GLU A 51 -4.39 16.83 -10.20
CA GLU A 51 -4.09 17.75 -9.09
C GLU A 51 -4.41 17.12 -7.72
N GLU A 52 -5.56 16.45 -7.58
CA GLU A 52 -5.93 15.70 -6.38
C GLU A 52 -4.91 14.60 -6.07
N VAL A 53 -4.49 13.81 -7.07
CA VAL A 53 -3.45 12.78 -6.87
C VAL A 53 -2.13 13.40 -6.45
N ALA A 54 -1.72 14.52 -7.05
CA ALA A 54 -0.50 15.22 -6.65
C ALA A 54 -0.59 15.76 -5.21
N ARG A 55 -1.76 16.29 -4.80
CA ARG A 55 -2.02 16.76 -3.44
C ARG A 55 -1.94 15.62 -2.43
N GLN A 56 -2.61 14.49 -2.70
CA GLN A 56 -2.57 13.31 -1.83
C GLN A 56 -1.15 12.80 -1.66
N LYS A 57 -0.38 12.69 -2.74
CA LYS A 57 1.02 12.26 -2.68
C LYS A 57 1.88 13.18 -1.81
N ALA A 58 1.69 14.49 -1.93
CA ALA A 58 2.42 15.46 -1.09
C ALA A 58 2.02 15.36 0.39
N GLU A 59 0.76 15.12 0.69
CA GLU A 59 0.27 14.90 2.06
C GLU A 59 0.83 13.62 2.67
N GLU A 60 0.83 12.50 1.93
CA GLU A 60 1.42 11.24 2.39
C GLU A 60 2.93 11.37 2.62
N GLU A 61 3.65 12.06 1.73
CA GLU A 61 5.09 12.33 1.93
C GLU A 61 5.34 13.19 3.17
N ALA A 62 4.47 14.16 3.47
CA ALA A 62 4.55 14.96 4.69
C ALA A 62 4.29 14.12 5.95
N LYS A 63 3.29 13.22 5.92
CA LYS A 63 3.02 12.29 7.03
C LYS A 63 4.22 11.36 7.30
N TRP A 64 4.77 10.74 6.26
CA TRP A 64 5.96 9.90 6.38
C TRP A 64 7.16 10.65 6.96
N LYS A 65 7.38 11.90 6.54
CA LYS A 65 8.47 12.73 7.10
C LYS A 65 8.26 13.03 8.58
N ALA A 66 7.03 13.38 8.98
CA ALA A 66 6.71 13.64 10.38
C ALA A 66 6.90 12.39 11.25
N GLU A 67 6.45 11.22 10.78
CA GLU A 67 6.62 9.95 11.49
C GLU A 67 8.10 9.58 11.66
N VAL A 68 8.91 9.71 10.60
CA VAL A 68 10.36 9.47 10.65
C VAL A 68 11.06 10.45 11.60
N GLU A 69 10.60 11.70 11.68
CA GLU A 69 11.16 12.67 12.62
C GLU A 69 10.83 12.30 14.07
N VAL A 70 9.58 11.93 14.36
CA VAL A 70 9.17 11.44 15.69
C VAL A 70 9.96 10.19 16.07
N GLN A 71 10.12 9.24 15.16
CA GLN A 71 10.92 8.03 15.39
C GLN A 71 12.38 8.37 15.69
N ARG A 72 12.99 9.30 14.95
CA ARG A 72 14.37 9.75 15.23
C ARG A 72 14.52 10.41 16.59
N ARG A 73 13.53 11.18 17.03
CA ARG A 73 13.52 11.79 18.37
C ARG A 73 13.45 10.72 19.46
N ALA A 74 12.53 9.77 19.33
CA ALA A 74 12.42 8.64 20.26
C ALA A 74 13.71 7.79 20.32
N GLU A 75 14.37 7.55 19.17
CA GLU A 75 15.65 6.84 19.15
C GLU A 75 16.78 7.63 19.84
N ALA A 76 16.81 8.95 19.66
CA ALA A 76 17.80 9.81 20.32
C ALA A 76 17.59 9.84 21.85
N GLU A 77 16.34 9.92 22.29
CA GLU A 77 15.95 9.89 23.71
C GLU A 77 16.30 8.54 24.35
N ALA A 78 15.94 7.42 23.71
CA ALA A 78 16.30 6.10 24.19
C ALA A 78 17.82 5.89 24.31
N LYS A 79 18.61 6.48 23.41
CA LYS A 79 20.09 6.47 23.50
C LYS A 79 20.60 7.30 24.67
N ALA A 80 20.01 8.48 24.92
CA ALA A 80 20.37 9.31 26.07
C ALA A 80 20.07 8.57 27.40
N CYS A 81 18.89 7.96 27.53
CA CYS A 81 18.55 7.16 28.70
C CYS A 81 19.50 5.97 28.90
N ALA A 82 19.90 5.29 27.82
CA ALA A 82 20.87 4.19 27.92
C ALA A 82 22.26 4.66 28.38
N GLU A 83 22.70 5.85 27.96
CA GLU A 83 23.96 6.46 28.40
C GLU A 83 23.92 6.84 29.88
N GLU A 84 22.83 7.44 30.35
CA GLU A 84 22.64 7.76 31.77
C GLU A 84 22.63 6.50 32.64
N VAL A 85 21.95 5.44 32.22
CA VAL A 85 21.95 4.14 32.93
C VAL A 85 23.36 3.56 33.00
N ALA A 86 24.11 3.58 31.88
CA ALA A 86 25.49 3.11 31.85
C ALA A 86 26.40 3.94 32.78
N GLN A 87 26.23 5.26 32.80
CA GLN A 87 26.97 6.17 33.68
C GLN A 87 26.62 5.93 35.15
N ALA A 88 25.35 5.76 35.49
CA ALA A 88 24.89 5.45 36.85
C ALA A 88 25.43 4.09 37.33
N GLN A 89 25.41 3.06 36.47
CA GLN A 89 25.99 1.75 36.76
C GLN A 89 27.51 1.83 36.99
N SER A 90 28.23 2.62 36.18
CA SER A 90 29.68 2.81 36.35
C SER A 90 30.02 3.54 37.67
N SER A 91 29.14 4.41 38.15
CA SER A 91 29.29 5.13 39.43
C SER A 91 28.91 4.27 40.64
N ALA A 92 27.88 3.43 40.52
CA ALA A 92 27.46 2.48 41.56
C ALA A 92 28.48 1.35 41.75
N SER A 93 29.19 0.96 40.68
CA SER A 93 30.41 0.16 40.70
C SER A 93 31.58 1.02 41.25
N GLY A 94 31.48 1.46 42.49
CA GLY A 94 32.58 2.16 43.16
C GLY A 94 33.90 1.39 43.00
N PRO A 95 35.06 2.07 42.98
CA PRO A 95 36.35 1.43 42.78
C PRO A 95 36.49 0.27 43.77
N LEU A 96 36.45 -0.97 43.26
CA LEU A 96 36.62 -2.20 44.02
C LEU A 96 38.05 -2.22 44.57
N LYS A 97 38.29 -1.42 45.60
CA LYS A 97 39.53 -1.26 46.34
C LYS A 97 39.55 -2.39 47.36
N GLY A 98 39.57 -3.62 46.86
CA GLY A 98 39.25 -4.78 47.66
C GLY A 98 39.93 -6.03 47.15
N LYS A 99 41.26 -6.07 47.30
CA LYS A 99 42.12 -7.25 47.20
C LYS A 99 42.17 -7.87 45.80
N GLN A 100 43.36 -7.84 45.20
CA GLN A 100 43.66 -8.68 44.04
C GLN A 100 43.20 -10.11 44.34
N PRO A 101 42.29 -10.69 43.53
CA PRO A 101 42.13 -12.14 43.54
C PRO A 101 43.49 -12.68 43.12
N ARG A 102 44.15 -13.33 44.08
CA ARG A 102 45.37 -14.08 43.85
C ARG A 102 44.96 -15.23 42.93
N VAL A 103 45.02 -14.98 41.61
CA VAL A 103 44.86 -15.99 40.56
C VAL A 103 46.06 -16.92 40.72
N THR A 104 45.86 -17.89 41.60
CA THR A 104 46.74 -19.02 41.72
C THR A 104 46.51 -19.82 40.45
N ALA A 105 47.53 -19.86 39.60
CA ALA A 105 47.57 -20.67 38.41
C ALA A 105 47.56 -22.16 38.80
N SER A 106 46.41 -22.69 39.21
CA SER A 106 46.17 -24.12 39.24
C SER A 106 45.75 -24.54 37.84
N ARG A 107 46.79 -24.79 37.04
CA ARG A 107 46.77 -25.58 35.82
C ARG A 107 46.35 -27.01 36.21
N THR A 108 45.06 -27.25 36.33
CA THR A 108 44.50 -28.61 36.41
C THR A 108 43.52 -28.75 35.27
N ALA A 109 44.00 -29.44 34.25
CA ALA A 109 43.22 -29.93 33.14
C ALA A 109 42.19 -30.91 33.69
N GLU A 110 40.96 -30.45 33.89
CA GLU A 110 39.81 -31.31 33.70
C GLU A 110 39.15 -30.90 32.39
N VAL A 111 39.54 -31.67 31.38
CA VAL A 111 38.84 -31.85 30.12
C VAL A 111 37.44 -32.34 30.48
N VAL A 112 36.53 -31.42 30.76
CA VAL A 112 35.11 -31.69 30.56
C VAL A 112 34.93 -31.67 29.06
N GLU A 113 34.66 -32.85 28.49
CA GLU A 113 34.10 -33.04 27.16
C GLU A 113 32.92 -32.09 26.98
N SER A 114 33.22 -30.89 26.50
CA SER A 114 32.21 -30.03 25.91
C SER A 114 31.90 -30.69 24.58
N VAL A 115 30.87 -31.54 24.59
CA VAL A 115 30.14 -31.99 23.42
C VAL A 115 30.03 -30.80 22.47
N GLY A 116 30.66 -30.92 21.30
CA GLY A 116 30.95 -29.84 20.38
C GLY A 116 29.77 -28.90 20.17
N GLY A 117 29.77 -27.80 20.92
CA GLY A 117 28.85 -26.69 20.74
C GLY A 117 29.20 -26.00 19.44
N LEU A 118 28.53 -26.40 18.37
CA LEU A 118 28.57 -25.71 17.09
C LEU A 118 28.25 -24.24 17.33
N ALA A 119 29.14 -23.35 16.85
CA ALA A 119 28.95 -21.91 16.95
C ALA A 119 27.56 -21.54 16.38
N PRO A 120 26.71 -20.80 17.12
CA PRO A 120 25.40 -20.39 16.64
C PRO A 120 25.54 -19.61 15.33
N CYS A 121 24.95 -20.13 14.25
CA CYS A 121 24.78 -19.34 13.04
C CYS A 121 23.71 -18.30 13.33
N TYR A 122 24.13 -17.03 13.51
CA TYR A 122 23.25 -15.91 13.84
C TYR A 122 22.11 -15.69 12.83
N GLY A 123 22.14 -16.32 11.64
CA GLY A 123 21.06 -16.27 10.65
C GLY A 123 19.98 -17.36 10.80
N CYS A 124 20.17 -18.38 11.66
CA CYS A 124 19.24 -19.50 11.83
C CYS A 124 18.52 -19.51 13.18
N SER A 125 18.89 -18.60 14.09
CA SER A 125 18.41 -18.59 15.48
C SER A 125 16.91 -18.29 15.61
N ASP A 126 16.32 -17.53 14.68
CA ASP A 126 14.95 -17.05 14.83
C ASP A 126 13.88 -18.05 14.32
N LEU A 127 14.31 -19.12 13.62
CA LEU A 127 13.39 -20.07 12.98
C LEU A 127 13.44 -21.49 13.57
N GLY A 128 14.26 -21.74 14.60
CA GLY A 128 14.35 -23.05 15.26
C GLY A 128 14.82 -24.20 14.35
N VAL A 129 15.41 -23.90 13.19
CA VAL A 129 15.88 -24.91 12.24
C VAL A 129 17.32 -25.31 12.59
N ALA A 130 17.54 -26.58 12.92
CA ALA A 130 18.87 -27.13 13.13
C ALA A 130 19.64 -27.18 11.81
N CYS A 131 20.59 -26.26 11.61
CA CYS A 131 21.43 -26.25 10.42
C CYS A 131 22.53 -27.33 10.55
N GLU A 132 22.35 -28.45 9.87
CA GLU A 132 23.33 -29.54 9.81
C GLU A 132 24.55 -29.09 8.97
N MET A 133 25.63 -28.67 9.65
CA MET A 133 26.89 -28.35 8.97
C MET A 133 27.65 -29.64 8.65
N ARG A 134 27.59 -30.11 7.40
CA ARG A 134 28.50 -31.16 6.93
C ARG A 134 29.90 -30.60 6.82
N ALA A 135 30.81 -31.14 7.63
CA ALA A 135 32.24 -30.84 7.57
C ALA A 135 32.83 -31.46 6.29
N ALA A 136 32.81 -30.70 5.19
CA ALA A 136 33.56 -31.00 3.98
C ALA A 136 34.43 -29.79 3.65
N GLY A 137 35.72 -30.05 3.43
CA GLY A 137 36.76 -29.04 3.29
C GLY A 137 36.46 -27.99 2.21
N SER A 138 36.87 -26.76 2.52
CA SER A 138 37.18 -25.69 1.58
C SER A 138 36.20 -25.52 0.41
N SER A 139 35.06 -24.88 0.67
CA SER A 139 34.45 -24.02 -0.34
C SER A 139 33.72 -22.88 0.34
N LYS A 140 33.68 -21.72 -0.30
CA LYS A 140 33.02 -20.52 0.20
C LYS A 140 31.52 -20.80 0.30
N ASN A 141 31.02 -21.05 1.50
CA ASN A 141 29.61 -21.28 1.77
C ASN A 141 28.84 -19.97 1.59
N LYS A 142 28.34 -19.73 0.38
CA LYS A 142 27.26 -18.79 0.14
C LYS A 142 25.98 -19.45 0.68
N CYS A 143 25.52 -19.02 1.85
CA CYS A 143 24.13 -19.30 2.24
C CYS A 143 23.23 -18.45 1.35
N GLU A 144 22.70 -19.03 0.28
CA GLU A 144 21.58 -18.43 -0.46
C GLU A 144 20.35 -18.49 0.43
N ARG A 145 19.95 -17.33 0.96
CA ARG A 145 18.68 -17.12 1.64
C ARG A 145 17.59 -17.11 0.57
N PRO A 146 16.68 -18.11 0.49
CA PRO A 146 15.52 -18.02 -0.38
C PRO A 146 14.47 -17.21 0.39
N GLY A 147 14.31 -15.93 0.06
CA GLY A 147 13.17 -15.17 0.60
C GLY A 147 13.30 -13.65 0.68
N ASP A 148 14.51 -13.08 0.71
CA ASP A 148 14.67 -11.61 0.76
C ASP A 148 15.19 -11.07 -0.55
N VAL A 149 14.27 -10.90 -1.50
CA VAL A 149 14.48 -9.98 -2.62
C VAL A 149 14.35 -8.56 -2.04
N GLN A 150 15.48 -8.01 -1.59
CA GLN A 150 15.60 -6.58 -1.31
C GLN A 150 15.27 -5.75 -2.57
N PRO A 151 14.31 -4.82 -2.54
CA PRO A 151 14.08 -3.88 -3.63
C PRO A 151 14.94 -2.63 -3.40
N SER A 152 16.26 -2.77 -3.40
CA SER A 152 17.18 -1.62 -3.30
C SER A 152 18.25 -1.67 -4.39
N ARG A 153 17.80 -1.71 -5.64
CA ARG A 153 18.67 -1.42 -6.79
C ARG A 153 17.97 -0.69 -7.93
N TRP A 154 16.95 0.10 -7.62
CA TRP A 154 16.51 1.19 -8.50
C TRP A 154 17.54 2.31 -8.46
N ARG A 155 18.67 2.05 -9.13
CA ARG A 155 19.59 3.09 -9.56
C ARG A 155 18.83 4.02 -10.49
N LYS A 156 18.86 5.31 -10.18
CA LYS A 156 18.91 6.43 -11.11
C LYS A 156 19.14 5.98 -12.56
N ARG A 157 18.05 5.88 -13.33
CA ARG A 157 18.09 5.86 -14.79
C ARG A 157 16.88 6.63 -15.32
N GLU A 158 16.74 7.85 -14.84
CA GLU A 158 15.82 8.85 -15.38
C GLU A 158 16.60 10.14 -15.54
N GLU A 159 17.47 10.16 -16.55
CA GLU A 159 17.99 11.32 -17.25
C GLU A 159 18.99 10.77 -18.28
N VAL A 160 19.00 11.34 -19.49
CA VAL A 160 19.77 10.90 -20.66
C VAL A 160 19.14 9.75 -21.44
N MET A 161 18.08 10.05 -22.19
CA MET A 161 18.00 9.74 -23.62
C MET A 161 16.98 10.65 -24.31
N SER A 162 17.45 11.77 -24.85
CA SER A 162 16.84 12.41 -26.01
C SER A 162 17.74 12.15 -27.23
N PRO A 163 17.41 11.21 -28.12
CA PRO A 163 18.00 11.18 -29.45
C PRO A 163 17.13 12.04 -30.37
N GLN A 164 17.25 13.37 -30.29
CA GLN A 164 16.62 14.25 -31.27
C GLN A 164 17.51 14.35 -32.52
N ALA A 165 17.20 13.50 -33.48
CA ALA A 165 17.13 13.79 -34.92
C ALA A 165 18.19 14.74 -35.50
N GLY A 166 19.40 14.21 -35.75
CA GLY A 166 20.37 14.79 -36.67
C GLY A 166 20.37 14.04 -38.00
N ASN A 167 19.57 14.49 -38.96
CA ASN A 167 19.55 13.97 -40.33
C ASN A 167 20.94 14.11 -40.99
N LYS A 168 21.63 12.99 -41.23
CA LYS A 168 22.76 12.92 -42.17
C LYS A 168 22.47 11.87 -43.23
N LYS A 169 22.14 12.35 -44.43
CA LYS A 169 22.07 11.58 -45.66
C LYS A 169 23.49 11.19 -46.08
N ALA A 170 23.88 9.95 -45.83
CA ALA A 170 25.04 9.33 -46.47
C ALA A 170 24.52 8.34 -47.51
N ARG A 171 24.56 8.76 -48.78
CA ARG A 171 24.27 7.93 -49.94
C ARG A 171 25.53 7.13 -50.26
N THR A 172 25.67 5.94 -49.69
CA THR A 172 26.73 4.99 -50.04
C THR A 172 26.25 4.12 -51.20
N LYS A 173 27.09 4.04 -52.22
CA LYS A 173 26.90 3.21 -53.41
C LYS A 173 27.14 1.75 -53.03
N SER A 174 26.27 0.87 -53.52
CA SER A 174 26.36 -0.58 -53.38
C SER A 174 27.61 -1.13 -54.11
N PRO A 175 28.41 -1.98 -53.48
CA PRO A 175 29.24 -2.94 -54.19
C PRO A 175 28.37 -4.16 -54.55
N VAL A 176 28.30 -4.45 -55.84
CA VAL A 176 27.89 -5.75 -56.37
C VAL A 176 29.07 -6.70 -56.13
N VAL A 177 28.90 -7.63 -55.20
CA VAL A 177 29.69 -8.85 -55.08
C VAL A 177 28.66 -9.96 -55.10
N GLU A 178 28.64 -10.71 -56.20
CA GLU A 178 28.16 -12.08 -56.22
C GLU A 178 29.26 -12.87 -55.54
N ASP A 179 29.02 -13.34 -54.32
CA ASP A 179 29.82 -14.41 -53.73
C ASP A 179 28.89 -15.43 -53.07
N ASP A 180 29.25 -16.65 -53.36
CA ASP A 180 28.62 -17.94 -53.19
C ASP A 180 28.91 -18.42 -51.77
N ASP A 181 28.01 -18.14 -50.81
CA ASP A 181 28.13 -18.62 -49.43
C ASP A 181 26.87 -19.42 -49.06
N GLU A 182 27.00 -20.73 -49.22
CA GLU A 182 26.06 -21.75 -48.78
C GLU A 182 25.99 -21.80 -47.24
N ASP A 183 24.76 -21.71 -46.71
CA ASP A 183 24.24 -22.56 -45.63
C ASP A 183 24.92 -22.47 -44.24
N MET A 184 24.95 -21.28 -43.63
CA MET A 184 25.22 -21.10 -42.19
C MET A 184 24.20 -20.20 -41.45
N GLU A 185 22.95 -20.14 -41.93
CA GLU A 185 21.92 -19.24 -41.39
C GLU A 185 20.88 -19.89 -40.44
N ASP A 186 21.13 -21.10 -39.90
CA ASP A 186 20.13 -21.82 -39.08
C ASP A 186 20.43 -21.92 -37.57
N CYS A 187 21.54 -21.32 -37.09
CA CYS A 187 21.94 -21.44 -35.68
C CYS A 187 21.48 -20.27 -34.77
N GLU A 188 21.16 -19.08 -35.30
CA GLU A 188 20.74 -17.93 -34.47
C GLU A 188 19.23 -17.89 -34.18
N ALA A 189 18.41 -18.70 -34.87
CA ALA A 189 16.97 -18.70 -34.70
C ALA A 189 16.50 -19.42 -33.42
N GLU A 190 17.30 -20.33 -32.86
CA GLU A 190 16.92 -21.14 -31.70
C GLU A 190 17.09 -20.40 -30.36
N GLU A 191 18.17 -19.64 -30.17
CA GLU A 191 18.41 -18.87 -28.93
C GLU A 191 17.35 -17.79 -28.66
N ASN A 192 16.77 -17.23 -29.72
CA ASN A 192 15.71 -16.24 -29.60
C ASN A 192 14.38 -16.83 -29.13
N ARG A 193 14.14 -18.14 -29.33
CA ARG A 193 12.91 -18.79 -28.86
C ARG A 193 12.91 -18.93 -27.34
N ASP A 194 14.05 -19.27 -26.75
CA ASP A 194 14.17 -19.40 -25.29
C ASP A 194 14.02 -18.05 -24.58
N ALA A 195 14.63 -16.99 -25.13
CA ALA A 195 14.49 -15.64 -24.59
C ALA A 195 13.04 -15.12 -24.65
N LEU A 196 12.33 -15.38 -25.76
CA LEU A 196 10.92 -15.00 -25.90
C LEU A 196 10.00 -15.84 -25.01
N SER A 197 10.31 -17.13 -24.83
CA SER A 197 9.57 -18.01 -23.90
C SER A 197 9.71 -17.51 -22.46
N ALA A 198 10.93 -17.21 -22.02
CA ALA A 198 11.18 -16.65 -20.69
C ALA A 198 10.47 -15.30 -20.49
N LEU A 199 10.49 -14.41 -21.50
CA LEU A 199 9.76 -13.15 -21.45
C LEU A 199 8.24 -13.36 -21.34
N ALA A 200 7.69 -14.33 -22.08
CA ALA A 200 6.27 -14.67 -22.04
C ALA A 200 5.84 -15.22 -20.67
N GLU A 201 6.68 -16.03 -20.02
CA GLU A 201 6.44 -16.51 -18.66
C GLU A 201 6.45 -15.36 -17.63
N VAL A 202 7.42 -14.46 -17.71
CA VAL A 202 7.49 -13.28 -16.82
C VAL A 202 6.26 -12.39 -17.00
N LEU A 203 5.86 -12.12 -18.25
CA LEU A 203 4.65 -11.33 -18.52
C LEU A 203 3.39 -12.03 -18.01
N SER A 204 3.30 -13.36 -18.17
CA SER A 204 2.16 -14.15 -17.67
C SER A 204 2.09 -14.13 -16.15
N ALA A 205 3.23 -14.23 -15.46
CA ALA A 205 3.31 -14.12 -14.00
C ALA A 205 2.87 -12.73 -13.53
N MET A 206 3.40 -11.66 -14.13
CA MET A 206 3.02 -10.27 -13.81
C MET A 206 1.52 -10.03 -14.01
N VAL A 207 0.94 -10.50 -15.12
CA VAL A 207 -0.50 -10.38 -15.38
C VAL A 207 -1.29 -11.16 -14.33
N GLY A 208 -0.86 -12.36 -13.96
CA GLY A 208 -1.47 -13.15 -12.88
C GLY A 208 -1.48 -12.43 -11.54
N GLU A 209 -0.36 -11.83 -11.15
CA GLU A 209 -0.25 -11.03 -9.92
C GLU A 209 -1.17 -9.80 -9.93
N MET A 210 -1.23 -9.09 -11.07
CA MET A 210 -2.15 -7.96 -11.23
C MET A 210 -3.62 -8.36 -11.09
N TRP A 211 -3.99 -9.53 -11.64
CA TRP A 211 -5.33 -10.09 -11.48
C TRP A 211 -5.65 -10.46 -10.03
N ASN A 212 -4.70 -11.07 -9.32
CA ASN A 212 -4.86 -11.41 -7.90
C ASN A 212 -5.07 -10.15 -7.05
N MET A 213 -4.24 -9.12 -7.22
CA MET A 213 -4.41 -7.84 -6.54
C MET A 213 -5.73 -7.15 -6.89
N ALA A 214 -6.24 -7.32 -8.11
CA ALA A 214 -7.55 -6.81 -8.49
C ALA A 214 -8.69 -7.60 -7.82
N ALA A 215 -8.55 -8.91 -7.69
CA ALA A 215 -9.52 -9.77 -6.99
C ALA A 215 -9.57 -9.45 -5.49
N ASP A 216 -8.42 -9.25 -4.84
CA ASP A 216 -8.34 -8.89 -3.42
C ASP A 216 -8.98 -7.54 -3.14
N ARG A 217 -8.74 -6.54 -4.00
CA ARG A 217 -9.41 -5.23 -3.90
C ARG A 217 -10.93 -5.35 -4.04
N ARG A 218 -11.43 -6.20 -4.94
CA ARG A 218 -12.88 -6.46 -5.08
C ARG A 218 -13.45 -7.13 -3.84
N ARG A 219 -12.73 -8.08 -3.24
CA ARG A 219 -13.15 -8.75 -2.00
C ARG A 219 -13.24 -7.75 -0.84
N MET A 220 -12.21 -6.94 -0.65
CA MET A 220 -12.20 -5.91 0.39
C MET A 220 -13.34 -4.90 0.20
N ALA A 221 -13.63 -4.49 -1.04
CA ALA A 221 -14.75 -3.60 -1.34
C ALA A 221 -16.11 -4.25 -1.01
N ALA A 222 -16.29 -5.54 -1.31
CA ALA A 222 -17.51 -6.28 -0.97
C ALA A 222 -17.69 -6.43 0.55
N GLU A 223 -16.62 -6.71 1.29
CA GLU A 223 -16.65 -6.78 2.76
C GLU A 223 -16.98 -5.43 3.39
N SER A 224 -16.40 -4.34 2.87
CA SER A 224 -16.73 -2.97 3.28
C SER A 224 -18.20 -2.63 3.04
N HIS A 225 -18.75 -3.02 1.88
CA HIS A 225 -20.17 -2.84 1.59
C HIS A 225 -21.06 -3.60 2.58
N ALA A 226 -20.75 -4.86 2.86
CA ALA A 226 -21.50 -5.66 3.84
C ALA A 226 -21.39 -5.12 5.28
N GLN A 227 -20.26 -4.49 5.64
CA GLN A 227 -20.14 -3.76 6.91
C GLN A 227 -21.04 -2.52 6.93
N MET A 228 -21.01 -1.73 5.86
CA MET A 228 -21.86 -0.55 5.73
C MET A 228 -23.36 -0.91 5.79
N GLU A 229 -23.80 -1.96 5.11
CA GLU A 229 -25.18 -2.44 5.16
C GLU A 229 -25.60 -2.85 6.59
N ARG A 230 -24.71 -3.51 7.34
CA ARG A 230 -24.97 -3.83 8.76
C ARG A 230 -25.16 -2.57 9.60
N VAL A 231 -24.31 -1.56 9.41
CA VAL A 231 -24.41 -0.28 10.13
C VAL A 231 -25.68 0.48 9.74
N LEU A 232 -26.05 0.47 8.45
CA LEU A 232 -27.30 1.10 8.01
C LEU A 232 -28.53 0.38 8.59
N GLY A 233 -28.51 -0.96 8.68
CA GLY A 233 -29.57 -1.73 9.30
C GLY A 233 -29.75 -1.40 10.80
N THR A 234 -28.65 -1.26 11.55
CA THR A 234 -28.74 -0.87 12.98
C THR A 234 -29.21 0.57 13.15
N LEU A 235 -28.84 1.48 12.26
CA LEU A 235 -29.33 2.86 12.28
C LEU A 235 -30.82 2.95 11.93
N GLU A 236 -31.30 2.11 11.01
CA GLU A 236 -32.72 2.01 10.69
C GLU A 236 -33.55 1.46 11.86
N GLU A 237 -33.02 0.45 12.56
CA GLU A 237 -33.63 -0.09 13.80
C GLU A 237 -33.74 0.99 14.89
N ILE A 238 -32.66 1.72 15.16
CA ILE A 238 -32.67 2.83 16.14
C ILE A 238 -33.67 3.92 15.72
N ARG A 239 -33.73 4.25 14.43
CA ARG A 239 -34.66 5.26 13.91
C ARG A 239 -36.12 4.83 14.09
N GLY A 240 -36.43 3.54 13.90
CA GLY A 240 -37.76 2.99 14.17
C GLY A 240 -38.17 3.10 15.64
N CYS A 241 -37.23 2.94 16.58
CA CYS A 241 -37.48 3.11 18.01
C CYS A 241 -37.67 4.57 18.43
N LEU A 242 -37.12 5.53 17.66
CA LEU A 242 -37.23 6.96 17.93
C LEU A 242 -38.43 7.61 17.22
N ASP A 243 -39.24 6.83 16.49
CA ASP A 243 -40.37 7.37 15.77
C ASP A 243 -41.45 7.87 16.77
N PRO A 244 -41.77 9.17 16.81
CA PRO A 244 -42.70 9.73 17.81
C PRO A 244 -44.13 9.19 17.67
N GLU A 245 -44.45 8.54 16.56
CA GLU A 245 -45.73 7.86 16.33
C GLU A 245 -45.83 6.51 17.04
N PHE A 246 -44.72 5.97 17.58
CA PHE A 246 -44.76 4.91 18.58
C PHE A 246 -45.28 5.50 19.89
N VAL A 247 -46.59 5.72 19.96
CA VAL A 247 -47.29 5.84 21.24
C VAL A 247 -47.17 4.46 21.87
N PRO A 248 -46.43 4.29 22.99
CA PRO A 248 -46.44 3.03 23.70
C PRO A 248 -47.91 2.76 24.01
N GLU A 249 -48.44 1.69 23.39
CA GLU A 249 -49.79 1.22 23.63
C GLU A 249 -49.96 1.18 25.14
N GLU A 250 -50.87 2.01 25.65
CA GLU A 250 -50.94 2.43 27.05
C GLU A 250 -50.67 1.21 27.93
N LEU A 251 -49.53 1.24 28.63
CA LEU A 251 -49.14 0.25 29.61
C LEU A 251 -50.28 0.21 30.63
N GLU A 252 -51.18 -0.74 30.42
CA GLU A 252 -52.35 -1.00 31.24
C GLU A 252 -51.85 -1.11 32.69
N GLU A 253 -52.24 -0.15 33.51
CA GLU A 253 -51.88 0.03 34.92
C GLU A 253 -51.87 -1.31 35.68
N GLY A 254 -50.69 -1.91 35.76
CA GLY A 254 -50.44 -3.18 36.43
C GLY A 254 -49.48 -2.98 37.59
N SER A 255 -50.07 -2.77 38.77
CA SER A 255 -49.51 -2.86 40.13
C SER A 255 -48.37 -1.89 40.51
N GLU A 256 -48.74 -0.90 41.32
CA GLU A 256 -47.92 -0.35 42.40
C GLU A 256 -47.32 -1.49 43.25
N GLU A 257 -46.10 -1.92 42.96
CA GLU A 257 -45.22 -2.46 44.00
C GLU A 257 -44.17 -1.39 44.28
N ASN A 258 -44.25 -0.82 45.49
CA ASN A 258 -43.25 0.06 46.08
C ASN A 258 -41.91 -0.67 46.14
N PHE A 259 -41.10 -0.56 45.10
CA PHE A 259 -39.69 -0.86 45.17
C PHE A 259 -39.00 0.29 45.91
N GLU A 260 -38.40 -0.03 47.04
CA GLU A 260 -37.62 0.89 47.88
C GLU A 260 -36.58 1.62 47.01
N GLU A 261 -36.73 2.95 46.91
CA GLU A 261 -35.90 3.88 46.10
C GLU A 261 -34.41 3.95 46.50
N GLU A 262 -33.92 3.04 47.36
CA GLU A 262 -32.57 3.11 47.90
C GLU A 262 -31.50 2.46 47.00
N GLU A 263 -31.87 1.59 46.06
CA GLU A 263 -30.90 0.87 45.21
C GLU A 263 -30.47 1.67 43.96
N VAL A 264 -31.31 2.58 43.46
CA VAL A 264 -31.05 3.30 42.20
C VAL A 264 -30.01 4.42 42.38
N VAL A 265 -29.85 4.94 43.60
CA VAL A 265 -28.88 6.01 43.91
C VAL A 265 -27.44 5.47 43.99
N GLU A 266 -27.26 4.23 44.42
CA GLU A 266 -25.93 3.58 44.47
C GLU A 266 -25.40 3.28 43.06
N ALA A 267 -26.25 2.80 42.15
CA ALA A 267 -25.84 2.52 40.77
C ALA A 267 -25.42 3.79 39.99
N ALA A 268 -26.04 4.94 40.29
CA ALA A 268 -25.64 6.21 39.68
C ALA A 268 -24.29 6.73 40.21
N LYS A 269 -24.04 6.58 41.52
CA LYS A 269 -22.74 6.93 42.13
C LYS A 269 -21.60 6.05 41.64
N GLU A 270 -21.83 4.75 41.48
CA GLU A 270 -20.78 3.83 41.02
C GLU A 270 -20.36 4.14 39.58
N LYS A 271 -21.31 4.54 38.73
CA LYS A 271 -21.05 4.94 37.34
C LYS A 271 -20.29 6.27 37.23
N GLU A 272 -20.52 7.20 38.15
CA GLU A 272 -19.77 8.46 38.22
C GLU A 272 -18.34 8.24 38.74
N ALA A 273 -18.16 7.40 39.76
CA ALA A 273 -16.84 7.03 40.29
C ALA A 273 -15.97 6.27 39.26
N ALA A 274 -16.58 5.46 38.39
CA ALA A 274 -15.87 4.80 37.29
C ALA A 274 -15.38 5.81 36.24
N LYS A 275 -16.19 6.82 35.92
CA LYS A 275 -15.86 7.86 34.94
C LYS A 275 -14.75 8.80 35.42
N GLU A 276 -14.71 9.10 36.73
CA GLU A 276 -13.65 9.92 37.34
C GLU A 276 -12.29 9.18 37.37
N LYS A 277 -12.30 7.85 37.59
CA LYS A 277 -11.08 7.03 37.57
C LYS A 277 -10.46 6.89 36.17
N GLU A 278 -11.25 6.96 35.11
CA GLU A 278 -10.74 6.89 33.73
C GLU A 278 -10.06 8.21 33.33
N ALA A 279 -10.60 9.36 33.76
CA ALA A 279 -10.00 10.68 33.52
C ALA A 279 -8.64 10.86 34.23
N LEU A 280 -8.48 10.31 35.44
CA LEU A 280 -7.22 10.37 36.20
C LEU A 280 -6.12 9.43 35.68
N LYS A 281 -6.43 8.55 34.72
CA LYS A 281 -5.42 7.65 34.13
C LYS A 281 -4.72 8.26 32.91
N GLY A 282 -5.26 9.33 32.33
CA GLY A 282 -4.72 10.00 31.15
C GLY A 282 -3.82 11.21 31.44
N GLN A 283 -3.60 11.60 32.70
CA GLN A 283 -2.87 12.83 33.07
C GLN A 283 -1.50 12.61 33.74
N ASN A 284 -1.02 11.36 33.83
CA ASN A 284 0.13 11.02 34.70
C ASN A 284 1.43 10.72 33.93
N GLU A 285 1.47 10.96 32.62
CA GLU A 285 2.67 10.67 31.79
C GLU A 285 3.45 11.92 31.38
N GLU A 286 3.12 13.10 31.91
CA GLU A 286 3.79 14.37 31.58
C GLU A 286 4.19 15.13 32.86
N GLU A 287 5.21 14.68 33.58
CA GLU A 287 6.15 15.53 34.38
C GLU A 287 7.10 14.66 35.22
N GLU A 288 8.28 14.34 34.68
CA GLU A 288 9.50 14.16 35.49
C GLU A 288 10.71 14.56 34.64
N VAL A 289 10.86 15.86 34.39
CA VAL A 289 12.15 16.46 34.01
C VAL A 289 12.58 17.31 35.20
N VAL A 290 13.22 16.64 36.16
CA VAL A 290 13.84 17.28 37.34
C VAL A 290 15.10 18.00 36.86
N ASP A 291 15.03 19.33 36.88
CA ASP A 291 16.14 20.24 36.65
C ASP A 291 16.99 20.30 37.93
N GLU A 292 18.14 19.61 37.94
CA GLU A 292 19.13 19.68 39.01
C GLU A 292 20.43 20.26 38.46
N SER A 293 20.63 21.57 38.64
CA SER A 293 21.91 22.24 38.43
C SER A 293 22.05 23.42 39.40
N VAL A 294 22.80 23.17 40.47
CA VAL A 294 23.41 24.15 41.40
C VAL A 294 24.88 24.31 41.03
#